data_AF-A0A8H3BXP1-F1
#
_entry.id   AF-A0A8H3BXP1-F1
#
_cell.length_a   1.000
_cell.length_b   1.000
_cell.length_c   1.000
_cell.angle_alpha   90.00
_cell.angle_beta   90.00
_cell.angle_gamma   90.00
#
_symmetry.space_group_name_H-M   'P 1'
#
loop_
_entity.id
_entity.type
_entity.pdbx_description
1 polymer ?
#
loop_
_entity_poly.entity_id
_entity_poly.type
_entity_poly.pdbx_seq_one_letter_code
_entity_poly.pdbx_strand_id
1 'polypeptide(L)'
;ALGDPERKKSISRTLLGSLYFMSIDGTAECVGEPEPRSVDATTRLYSPFGLGTSIDFHYSYHYLMRLHEDERSATLNAAGRDIGECDPDNPTKCAAEPEEPDEESAEPIETFKVYTLFSGVEDFLDGWTSMYITKENIKKFEEPFLGTDGWISPRKLVDILMAAGTSLLHRELDTEAGEHLQHEFDYYQGETAGKGAFAQERKQLTKLEKVEKEQGKLDKTREVCVPQRLLLLARHAS
;
A
#
# COMPACT_ATOMS: atom_id res chain seq x y z
N ALA A 1 -8.74 -0.57 28.27
CA ALA A 1 -7.57 0.31 28.12
C ALA A 1 -6.71 -0.20 26.97
N LEU A 2 -6.09 0.67 26.16
CA LEU A 2 -5.21 0.31 25.04
C LEU A 2 -3.96 -0.52 25.44
N GLY A 3 -3.73 -0.76 26.73
CA GLY A 3 -2.72 -1.69 27.23
C GLY A 3 -3.09 -3.18 27.09
N ASP A 4 -4.34 -3.50 26.74
CA ASP A 4 -4.79 -4.87 26.54
C ASP A 4 -4.22 -5.48 25.24
N PRO A 5 -3.37 -6.52 25.33
CA PRO A 5 -2.75 -7.14 24.17
C PRO A 5 -3.75 -7.77 23.22
N GLU A 6 -4.89 -8.30 23.72
CA GLU A 6 -5.90 -8.93 22.86
C GLU A 6 -6.66 -7.88 22.05
N ARG A 7 -6.94 -6.73 22.67
CA ARG A 7 -7.53 -5.59 21.94
C ARG A 7 -6.60 -5.05 20.86
N LYS A 8 -5.28 -4.96 21.12
CA LYS A 8 -4.29 -4.58 20.09
C LYS A 8 -4.27 -5.57 18.93
N LYS A 9 -4.31 -6.88 19.22
CA LYS A 9 -4.40 -7.92 18.18
C LYS A 9 -5.66 -7.79 17.34
N SER A 10 -6.81 -7.53 17.95
CA SER A 10 -8.08 -7.34 17.23
C SER A 10 -8.00 -6.16 16.26
N ILE A 11 -7.47 -5.01 16.70
CA ILE A 11 -7.33 -3.82 15.84
C ILE A 11 -6.43 -4.12 14.65
N SER A 12 -5.28 -4.77 14.87
CA SER A 12 -4.39 -5.18 13.79
C SER A 12 -5.03 -6.17 12.81
N ARG A 13 -5.87 -7.10 13.30
CA ARG A 13 -6.62 -8.02 12.43
C ARG A 13 -7.64 -7.27 11.57
N THR A 14 -8.34 -6.30 12.15
CA THR A 14 -9.27 -5.45 11.41
C THR A 14 -8.52 -4.65 10.34
N LEU A 15 -7.40 -4.02 10.69
CA LEU A 15 -6.55 -3.30 9.74
C LEU A 15 -6.10 -4.19 8.57
N LEU A 16 -5.68 -5.41 8.86
CA LEU A 16 -5.33 -6.38 7.82
C LEU A 16 -6.53 -6.69 6.92
N GLY A 17 -7.72 -6.92 7.49
CA GLY A 17 -8.96 -7.18 6.75
C GLY A 17 -9.53 -5.98 5.99
N SER A 18 -9.03 -4.76 6.25
CA SER A 18 -9.46 -3.53 5.59
C SER A 18 -8.72 -3.21 4.30
N LEU A 19 -7.68 -3.96 3.94
CA LEU A 19 -6.89 -3.76 2.72
C LEU A 19 -7.43 -4.59 1.56
N TYR A 20 -7.67 -3.93 0.43
CA TYR A 20 -8.17 -4.52 -0.81
C TYR A 20 -7.23 -4.20 -1.96
N PHE A 21 -6.95 -5.20 -2.80
CA PHE A 21 -6.25 -5.00 -4.07
C PHE A 21 -7.28 -4.68 -5.15
N MET A 22 -7.06 -3.60 -5.89
CA MET A 22 -7.89 -3.17 -7.01
C MET A 22 -7.30 -3.64 -8.33
N SER A 23 -6.01 -3.40 -8.56
CA SER A 23 -5.24 -3.95 -9.66
C SER A 23 -3.82 -4.30 -9.20
N ILE A 24 -3.22 -5.27 -9.88
CA ILE A 24 -1.80 -5.55 -9.80
C ILE A 24 -1.35 -6.06 -11.16
N ASP A 25 -0.40 -5.36 -11.76
CA ASP A 25 0.26 -5.73 -13.00
C ASP A 25 1.79 -5.57 -12.83
N GLY A 26 2.55 -6.22 -13.70
CA GLY A 26 3.99 -6.14 -13.67
C GLY A 26 4.65 -7.12 -14.61
N THR A 27 5.93 -6.87 -14.86
CA THR A 27 6.78 -7.76 -15.67
C THR A 27 8.06 -8.06 -14.91
N ALA A 28 8.66 -9.23 -15.16
CA ALA A 28 9.96 -9.58 -14.62
C ALA A 28 11.08 -9.03 -15.52
N GLU A 29 12.24 -8.71 -14.93
CA GLU A 29 13.40 -8.24 -15.69
C GLU A 29 13.99 -9.33 -16.58
N CYS A 30 14.04 -10.55 -16.04
CA CYS A 30 14.53 -11.73 -16.74
C CYS A 30 13.50 -12.86 -16.70
N VAL A 31 13.46 -13.68 -17.76
CA VAL A 31 12.62 -14.88 -17.80
C VAL A 31 13.07 -15.85 -16.70
N GLY A 32 12.27 -15.98 -15.64
CA GLY A 32 12.50 -16.93 -14.55
C GLY A 32 13.16 -16.36 -13.31
N GLU A 33 13.52 -15.07 -13.29
CA GLU A 33 14.04 -14.40 -12.10
C GLU A 33 12.90 -13.84 -11.23
N PRO A 34 13.10 -13.74 -9.90
CA PRO A 34 12.07 -13.29 -8.98
C PRO A 34 11.90 -11.76 -8.91
N GLU A 35 12.84 -10.97 -9.44
CA GLU A 35 12.79 -9.51 -9.37
C GLU A 35 11.92 -8.89 -10.48
N PRO A 36 11.00 -7.98 -10.15
CA PRO A 36 10.19 -7.29 -11.14
C PRO A 36 11.02 -6.24 -11.88
N ARG A 37 10.82 -6.15 -13.20
CA ARG A 37 11.15 -4.97 -14.01
C ARG A 37 10.18 -3.83 -13.76
N SER A 38 8.91 -4.16 -13.65
CA SER A 38 7.86 -3.19 -13.39
C SER A 38 6.81 -3.76 -12.47
N VAL A 39 6.24 -2.90 -11.64
CA VAL A 39 5.07 -3.17 -10.83
C VAL A 39 4.16 -1.96 -10.94
N ASP A 40 2.91 -2.20 -11.30
CA ASP A 40 1.83 -1.24 -11.13
C ASP A 40 0.78 -1.87 -10.22
N ALA A 41 0.57 -1.28 -9.05
CA ALA A 41 -0.35 -1.80 -8.07
C ALA A 41 -1.27 -0.69 -7.56
N THR A 42 -2.57 -0.96 -7.60
CA THR A 42 -3.57 -0.13 -6.94
C THR A 42 -4.21 -0.88 -5.78
N THR A 43 -4.26 -0.24 -4.62
CA THR A 43 -4.88 -0.81 -3.42
C THR A 43 -5.76 0.21 -2.73
N ARG A 44 -6.69 -0.28 -1.91
CA ARG A 44 -7.57 0.53 -1.06
C ARG A 44 -7.52 0.05 0.37
N LEU A 45 -7.29 0.96 1.30
CA LEU A 45 -7.35 0.70 2.73
C LEU A 45 -8.55 1.42 3.34
N TYR A 46 -9.54 0.66 3.81
CA TYR A 46 -10.67 1.23 4.54
C TYR A 46 -10.29 1.56 5.99
N SER A 47 -10.89 2.62 6.55
CA SER A 47 -10.74 2.92 7.97
C SER A 47 -11.13 1.70 8.83
N PRO A 48 -10.27 1.24 9.75
CA PRO A 48 -10.56 0.09 10.60
C PRO A 48 -11.68 0.34 11.61
N PHE A 49 -12.11 1.61 11.80
CA PHE A 49 -13.14 1.98 12.76
C PHE A 49 -14.51 2.21 12.11
N GLY A 50 -14.67 1.90 10.83
CA GLY A 50 -15.96 2.01 10.14
C GLY A 50 -16.41 3.46 9.95
N LEU A 51 -15.46 4.39 9.78
CA LEU A 51 -15.73 5.82 9.58
C LEU A 51 -16.34 6.13 8.21
N GLY A 52 -16.42 5.14 7.32
CA GLY A 52 -16.85 5.32 5.93
C GLY A 52 -15.76 5.92 5.04
N THR A 53 -14.59 6.20 5.55
CA THR A 53 -13.44 6.70 4.79
C THR A 53 -12.55 5.57 4.31
N SER A 54 -11.81 5.83 3.23
CA SER A 54 -10.75 4.95 2.75
C SER A 54 -9.58 5.74 2.16
N ILE A 55 -8.46 5.07 1.95
CA ILE A 55 -7.30 5.64 1.26
C ILE A 55 -6.98 4.72 0.09
N ASP A 56 -6.98 5.28 -1.11
CA ASP A 56 -6.49 4.65 -2.32
C ASP A 56 -4.98 4.84 -2.43
N PHE A 57 -4.30 3.85 -2.98
CA PHE A 57 -2.87 3.91 -3.26
C PHE A 57 -2.62 3.52 -4.70
N HIS A 58 -1.67 4.19 -5.32
CA HIS A 58 -1.09 3.80 -6.61
C HIS A 58 0.41 3.72 -6.45
N TYR A 59 0.95 2.52 -6.60
CA TYR A 59 2.37 2.26 -6.58
C TYR A 59 2.83 1.91 -7.99
N SER A 60 3.76 2.70 -8.50
CA SER A 60 4.38 2.50 -9.81
C SER A 60 5.88 2.34 -9.62
N TYR A 61 6.42 1.23 -10.10
CA TYR A 61 7.83 0.88 -10.04
C TYR A 61 8.30 0.47 -11.42
N HIS A 62 9.48 0.94 -11.80
CA HIS A 62 10.22 0.55 -12.98
C HIS A 62 11.70 0.47 -12.67
N TYR A 63 12.35 -0.59 -13.12
CA TYR A 63 13.79 -0.72 -13.09
C TYR A 63 14.23 -1.55 -14.30
N LEU A 64 15.07 -0.94 -15.13
CA LEU A 64 15.70 -1.57 -16.28
C LEU A 64 17.20 -1.32 -16.21
N MET A 65 17.95 -2.41 -16.07
CA MET A 65 19.41 -2.34 -16.10
C MET A 65 19.87 -2.17 -17.55
N ARG A 66 20.66 -1.14 -17.85
CA ARG A 66 21.30 -0.99 -19.18
C ARG A 66 22.83 -1.02 -19.06
N LEU A 67 23.50 -1.20 -20.19
CA LEU A 67 24.96 -1.28 -20.27
C LEU A 67 25.70 -0.02 -19.79
N HIS A 68 25.03 1.13 -19.78
CA HIS A 68 25.67 2.43 -19.54
C HIS A 68 24.94 3.28 -18.48
N GLU A 69 23.60 3.23 -18.43
CA GLU A 69 22.79 3.99 -17.47
C GLU A 69 21.52 3.19 -17.13
N ASP A 70 21.19 3.09 -15.85
CA ASP A 70 19.98 2.40 -15.40
C ASP A 70 18.76 3.32 -15.59
N GLU A 71 17.67 2.78 -16.10
CA GLU A 71 16.39 3.47 -16.17
C GLU A 71 15.55 3.01 -14.99
N ARG A 72 15.37 3.87 -13.99
CA ARG A 72 14.74 3.50 -12.71
C ARG A 72 13.80 4.59 -12.21
N SER A 73 12.63 4.16 -11.76
CA SER A 73 11.64 5.03 -11.13
C SER A 73 10.79 4.27 -10.10
N ALA A 74 10.48 4.90 -8.98
CA ALA A 74 9.58 4.36 -7.98
C ALA A 74 8.73 5.49 -7.38
N THR A 75 7.42 5.39 -7.50
CA THR A 75 6.48 6.39 -6.99
C THR A 75 5.35 5.73 -6.24
N LEU A 76 5.01 6.27 -5.07
CA LEU A 76 3.83 5.88 -4.30
C LEU A 76 2.95 7.10 -4.06
N ASN A 77 1.74 7.07 -4.62
CA ASN A 77 0.71 8.06 -4.38
C ASN A 77 -0.35 7.50 -3.43
N ALA A 78 -0.95 8.38 -2.62
CA ALA A 78 -2.04 8.07 -1.72
C ALA A 78 -3.16 9.10 -1.86
N ALA A 79 -4.40 8.65 -1.93
CA ALA A 79 -5.58 9.50 -2.09
C ALA A 79 -6.65 9.20 -1.04
N GLY A 80 -7.01 10.19 -0.23
CA GLY A 80 -8.13 10.05 0.70
C GLY A 80 -9.48 9.92 -0.03
N ARG A 81 -10.42 9.19 0.55
CA ARG A 81 -11.78 9.00 0.01
C ARG A 81 -12.84 8.99 1.09
N ASP A 82 -14.00 9.51 0.74
CA ASP A 82 -15.22 9.51 1.55
C ASP A 82 -16.19 8.41 1.12
N ILE A 83 -17.12 8.06 2.01
CA ILE A 83 -18.09 6.98 1.74
C ILE A 83 -18.97 7.30 0.53
N GLY A 84 -19.26 8.58 0.30
CA GLY A 84 -20.06 9.04 -0.84
C GLY A 84 -19.37 8.81 -2.19
N GLU A 85 -18.05 8.61 -2.20
CA GLU A 85 -17.26 8.30 -3.40
C GLU A 85 -17.15 6.78 -3.62
N CYS A 86 -17.68 5.95 -2.71
CA CYS A 86 -17.70 4.50 -2.81
C CYS A 86 -19.08 4.02 -3.29
N ASP A 87 -19.34 4.13 -4.59
CA ASP A 87 -20.57 3.62 -5.21
C ASP A 87 -20.34 2.18 -5.74
N PRO A 88 -21.04 1.15 -5.19
CA PRO A 88 -20.91 -0.22 -5.67
C PRO A 88 -21.55 -0.44 -7.05
N ASP A 89 -22.55 0.37 -7.42
CA ASP A 89 -23.22 0.28 -8.73
C ASP A 89 -22.41 0.97 -9.83
N ASN A 90 -21.56 1.93 -9.44
CA ASN A 90 -20.63 2.63 -10.32
C ASN A 90 -19.23 2.75 -9.67
N PRO A 91 -18.45 1.66 -9.64
CA PRO A 91 -17.15 1.66 -8.98
C PRO A 91 -16.19 2.62 -9.69
N THR A 92 -15.82 3.67 -8.96
CA THR A 92 -14.81 4.65 -9.40
C THR A 92 -13.41 4.04 -9.46
N LYS A 93 -12.59 4.52 -10.39
CA LYS A 93 -11.16 4.20 -10.49
C LYS A 93 -10.38 4.58 -9.23
N CYS A 94 -9.13 4.12 -9.14
CA CYS A 94 -8.20 4.48 -8.07
C CYS A 94 -7.98 5.99 -8.07
N ALA A 95 -8.29 6.66 -6.96
CA ALA A 95 -8.15 8.13 -6.88
C ALA A 95 -6.69 8.59 -6.76
N ALA A 96 -5.76 7.65 -6.49
CA ALA A 96 -4.33 7.93 -6.39
C ALA A 96 -3.59 7.74 -7.72
N GLU A 97 -4.26 7.18 -8.73
CA GLU A 97 -3.71 7.03 -10.07
C GLU A 97 -3.62 8.43 -10.72
N PRO A 98 -2.48 8.79 -11.32
CA PRO A 98 -2.36 10.07 -12.00
C PRO A 98 -3.32 10.12 -13.19
N GLU A 99 -4.14 11.17 -13.26
CA GLU A 99 -4.98 11.40 -14.43
C GLU A 99 -4.08 11.75 -15.63
N GLU A 100 -4.24 11.03 -16.76
CA GLU A 100 -3.73 11.54 -18.03
C GLU A 100 -4.50 12.84 -18.33
N PRO A 101 -3.81 13.93 -18.74
CA PRO A 101 -4.50 15.18 -19.04
C PRO A 101 -5.42 14.95 -20.24
N ASP A 102 -6.74 14.88 -20.01
CA ASP A 102 -7.73 14.86 -21.08
C ASP A 102 -7.66 16.20 -21.86
N GLU A 103 -7.36 16.14 -23.16
CA GLU A 103 -7.22 17.32 -24.03
C GLU A 103 -8.54 18.09 -24.23
N GLU A 104 -9.69 17.53 -23.84
CA GLU A 104 -11.00 18.13 -24.02
C GLU A 104 -11.88 18.01 -22.75
N SER A 105 -11.76 19.00 -21.88
CA SER A 105 -12.72 19.37 -20.81
C SER A 105 -12.89 18.41 -19.62
N ALA A 106 -12.56 18.93 -18.44
CA ALA A 106 -13.53 19.18 -17.38
C ALA A 106 -12.88 20.16 -16.39
N GLU A 107 -13.69 21.01 -15.75
CA GLU A 107 -13.22 21.90 -14.70
C GLU A 107 -12.40 21.11 -13.66
N PRO A 108 -11.31 21.68 -13.10
CA PRO A 108 -10.49 20.98 -12.13
C PRO A 108 -11.39 20.57 -10.97
N ILE A 109 -11.65 19.27 -10.85
CA ILE A 109 -12.07 18.73 -9.57
C ILE A 109 -10.92 19.12 -8.64
N GLU A 110 -11.18 19.98 -7.66
CA GLU A 110 -10.21 20.26 -6.61
C GLU A 110 -9.96 18.97 -5.82
N THR A 111 -9.19 18.04 -6.38
CA THR A 111 -8.75 16.78 -5.79
C THR A 111 -7.65 17.08 -4.77
N PHE A 112 -8.01 17.80 -3.71
CA PHE A 112 -7.17 18.05 -2.53
C PHE A 112 -6.80 16.78 -1.73
N LYS A 113 -6.96 15.59 -2.32
CA LYS A 113 -6.83 14.32 -1.61
C LYS A 113 -5.63 13.49 -2.04
N VAL A 114 -4.95 13.80 -3.15
CA VAL A 114 -3.78 13.01 -3.62
C VAL A 114 -2.48 13.58 -3.08
N TYR A 115 -1.66 12.74 -2.45
CA TYR A 115 -0.30 13.06 -2.02
C TYR A 115 0.67 12.01 -2.54
N THR A 116 1.76 12.47 -3.15
CA THR A 116 2.93 11.62 -3.40
C THR A 116 3.67 11.39 -2.09
N LEU A 117 3.68 10.14 -1.61
CA LEU A 117 4.40 9.73 -0.41
C LEU A 117 5.90 9.76 -0.64
N PHE A 118 6.33 9.16 -1.75
CA PHE A 118 7.67 9.33 -2.28
C PHE A 118 7.66 9.21 -3.80
N SER A 119 8.66 9.82 -4.42
CA SER A 119 9.03 9.58 -5.81
C SER A 119 10.55 9.54 -5.89
N GLY A 120 11.11 8.55 -6.56
CA GLY A 120 12.51 8.50 -6.96
C GLY A 120 12.56 8.24 -8.46
N VAL A 121 13.21 9.11 -9.23
CA VAL A 121 13.26 9.00 -10.70
C VAL A 121 14.68 9.34 -11.16
N GLU A 122 15.24 8.48 -12.01
CA GLU A 122 16.45 8.78 -12.76
C GLU A 122 16.08 9.62 -13.98
N ASP A 123 16.47 10.90 -13.98
CA ASP A 123 16.36 11.78 -15.15
C ASP A 123 17.69 11.75 -15.92
N PHE A 124 17.64 11.59 -17.24
CA PHE A 124 18.80 11.66 -18.12
C PHE A 124 19.61 12.96 -18.00
N LEU A 125 18.97 14.07 -17.59
CA LEU A 125 19.63 15.37 -17.47
C LEU A 125 20.11 15.69 -16.06
N ASP A 126 19.30 15.38 -15.05
CA ASP A 126 19.53 15.79 -13.66
C ASP A 126 20.00 14.63 -12.75
N GLY A 127 20.10 13.42 -13.30
CA GLY A 127 20.44 12.19 -12.57
C GLY A 127 19.31 11.76 -11.63
N TRP A 128 19.67 11.01 -10.59
CA TRP A 128 18.72 10.57 -9.58
C TRP A 128 18.12 11.74 -8.79
N THR A 129 16.80 11.89 -8.90
CA THR A 129 16.01 12.87 -8.14
C THR A 129 15.04 12.16 -7.21
N SER A 130 14.81 12.72 -6.03
CA SER A 130 13.84 12.18 -5.08
C SER A 130 12.98 13.26 -4.42
N MET A 131 11.74 12.89 -4.11
CA MET A 131 10.75 13.69 -3.43
C MET A 131 10.11 12.86 -2.31
N TYR A 132 9.84 13.49 -1.17
CA TYR A 132 9.22 12.85 -0.01
C TYR A 132 8.07 13.71 0.52
N ILE A 133 7.01 13.06 1.00
CA ILE A 133 5.92 13.74 1.69
C ILE A 133 6.43 14.47 2.95
N THR A 134 5.85 15.63 3.24
CA THR A 134 6.19 16.39 4.45
C THR A 134 5.46 15.88 5.69
N LYS A 135 6.00 16.20 6.88
CA LYS A 135 5.35 15.92 8.17
C LYS A 135 3.97 16.56 8.31
N GLU A 136 3.74 17.70 7.66
CA GLU A 136 2.45 18.38 7.68
C GLU A 136 1.43 17.61 6.83
N ASN A 137 1.82 17.18 5.64
CA ASN A 137 0.93 16.48 4.72
C ASN A 137 0.62 15.05 5.19
N ILE A 138 1.59 14.33 5.74
CA ILE A 138 1.35 12.96 6.23
C ILE A 138 0.29 12.92 7.34
N LYS A 139 0.26 13.94 8.22
CA LYS A 139 -0.72 14.01 9.31
C LYS A 139 -2.16 14.13 8.82
N LYS A 140 -2.38 14.64 7.62
CA LYS A 140 -3.72 14.77 7.03
C LYS A 140 -4.39 13.41 6.78
N PHE A 141 -3.65 12.31 6.82
CA PHE A 141 -4.21 10.96 6.74
C PHE A 141 -4.65 10.40 8.10
N GLU A 142 -4.25 10.98 9.24
CA GLU A 142 -4.52 10.39 10.55
C GLU A 142 -6.00 10.48 10.93
N GLU A 143 -6.58 11.68 11.00
CA GLU A 143 -8.00 11.87 11.32
C GLU A 143 -8.93 11.12 10.36
N PRO A 144 -8.79 11.20 9.02
CA PRO A 144 -9.66 10.45 8.13
C PRO A 144 -9.54 8.94 8.34
N PHE A 145 -8.36 8.43 8.70
CA PHE A 145 -8.14 6.99 8.84
C PHE A 145 -8.54 6.44 10.22
N LEU A 146 -8.21 7.16 11.29
CA LEU A 146 -8.37 6.73 12.68
C LEU A 146 -9.51 7.44 13.43
N GLY A 147 -10.05 8.53 12.88
CA GLY A 147 -11.10 9.35 13.48
C GLY A 147 -10.59 10.28 14.58
N THR A 148 -9.28 10.47 14.66
CA THR A 148 -8.59 11.28 15.67
C THR A 148 -7.19 11.62 15.18
N ASP A 149 -6.62 12.69 15.73
CA ASP A 149 -5.23 13.10 15.49
C ASP A 149 -4.34 12.87 16.71
N GLY A 150 -3.03 12.70 16.46
CA GLY A 150 -1.98 12.63 17.48
C GLY A 150 -1.94 11.31 18.25
N TRP A 151 -2.62 10.27 17.78
CA TRP A 151 -2.63 8.93 18.36
C TRP A 151 -1.41 8.11 17.97
N ILE A 152 -0.93 8.28 16.73
CA ILE A 152 0.25 7.59 16.23
C ILE A 152 1.27 8.60 15.69
N SER A 153 2.55 8.23 15.73
CA SER A 153 3.56 9.09 15.11
C SER A 153 3.40 9.18 13.59
N PRO A 154 3.87 10.28 12.96
CA PRO A 154 4.03 10.35 11.52
C PRO A 154 4.80 9.15 10.94
N ARG A 155 5.83 8.67 11.64
CA ARG A 155 6.56 7.47 11.24
C ARG A 155 5.67 6.22 11.20
N LYS A 156 4.86 6.00 12.23
CA LYS A 156 3.93 4.88 12.28
C LYS A 156 2.89 4.97 11.16
N LEU A 157 2.43 6.17 10.83
CA LEU A 157 1.52 6.41 9.72
C LEU A 157 2.20 6.10 8.37
N VAL A 158 3.43 6.56 8.14
CA VAL A 158 4.23 6.18 6.95
C VAL A 158 4.36 4.67 6.82
N ASP A 159 4.71 3.94 7.90
CA ASP A 159 4.82 2.47 7.84
C ASP A 159 3.50 1.82 7.38
N ILE A 160 2.36 2.34 7.86
CA ILE A 160 1.03 1.83 7.50
C ILE A 160 0.71 2.12 6.03
N LEU A 161 0.92 3.37 5.59
CA LEU A 161 0.63 3.79 4.22
C LEU A 161 1.52 3.07 3.20
N MET A 162 2.82 2.94 3.47
CA MET A 162 3.74 2.19 2.60
C MET A 162 3.37 0.69 2.54
N ALA A 163 3.02 0.09 3.67
CA ALA A 163 2.58 -1.31 3.68
C ALA A 163 1.27 -1.51 2.93
N ALA A 164 0.32 -0.57 3.03
CA ALA A 164 -0.96 -0.62 2.34
C ALA A 164 -0.81 -0.38 0.83
N GLY A 165 0.03 0.57 0.43
CA GLY A 165 0.43 0.80 -0.96
C GLY A 165 1.33 -0.29 -1.54
N THR A 166 1.75 -1.26 -0.73
CA THR A 166 2.58 -2.41 -1.11
C THR A 166 3.99 -2.09 -1.61
N SER A 167 4.46 -0.86 -1.43
CA SER A 167 5.84 -0.49 -1.74
C SER A 167 6.84 -1.31 -0.92
N LEU A 168 7.93 -1.75 -1.53
CA LEU A 168 8.99 -2.58 -0.94
C LEU A 168 8.55 -4.00 -0.58
N LEU A 169 7.43 -4.49 -1.13
CA LEU A 169 6.91 -5.83 -0.89
C LEU A 169 6.99 -6.75 -2.11
N HIS A 170 7.50 -6.26 -3.24
CA HIS A 170 7.54 -6.98 -4.52
C HIS A 170 8.93 -7.49 -4.89
N ARG A 171 9.93 -7.32 -4.01
CA ARG A 171 11.36 -7.65 -4.26
C ARG A 171 11.98 -6.72 -5.30
N GLU A 172 11.62 -5.45 -5.20
CA GLU A 172 12.20 -4.37 -5.98
C GLU A 172 13.73 -4.35 -5.83
N LEU A 173 14.44 -4.13 -6.94
CA LEU A 173 15.90 -4.00 -6.95
C LEU A 173 16.34 -2.64 -6.42
N ASP A 174 15.59 -1.60 -6.77
CA ASP A 174 15.81 -0.25 -6.27
C ASP A 174 14.77 0.07 -5.18
N THR A 175 15.27 0.20 -3.96
CA THR A 175 14.48 0.49 -2.77
C THR A 175 14.81 1.86 -2.19
N GLU A 176 15.70 2.63 -2.81
CA GLU A 176 16.37 3.79 -2.20
C GLU A 176 15.38 4.84 -1.70
N ALA A 177 14.48 5.33 -2.57
CA ALA A 177 13.52 6.36 -2.19
C ALA A 177 12.51 5.87 -1.13
N GLY A 178 12.02 4.63 -1.27
CA GLY A 178 11.10 4.04 -0.30
C GLY A 178 11.74 3.86 1.07
N GLU A 179 12.97 3.35 1.13
CA GLU A 179 13.71 3.20 2.38
C GLU A 179 14.03 4.55 3.01
N HIS A 180 14.43 5.53 2.21
CA HIS A 180 14.72 6.88 2.70
C HIS A 180 13.50 7.51 3.38
N LEU A 181 12.31 7.43 2.75
CA LEU A 181 11.07 7.94 3.35
C LEU A 181 10.80 7.35 4.73
N GLN A 182 11.08 6.06 4.93
CA GLN A 182 10.91 5.44 6.25
C GLN A 182 11.77 6.15 7.29
N HIS A 183 12.97 6.59 6.94
CA HIS A 183 13.91 7.23 7.86
C HIS A 183 13.70 8.74 8.08
N GLU A 184 12.81 9.38 7.31
CA GLU A 184 12.49 10.82 7.45
C GLU A 184 11.72 11.17 8.74
N PHE A 185 11.14 10.18 9.42
CA PHE A 185 10.29 10.41 10.59
C PHE A 185 10.67 9.53 11.79
N ASP A 186 10.51 10.11 12.97
CA ASP A 186 10.67 9.44 14.24
C ASP A 186 9.35 8.90 14.82
N TYR A 187 9.46 7.78 15.54
CA TYR A 187 8.39 7.25 16.37
C TYR A 187 8.15 8.10 17.62
N TYR A 188 6.93 8.07 18.16
CA TYR A 188 6.70 8.54 19.52
C TYR A 188 7.36 7.58 20.53
N GLN A 189 7.66 8.09 21.73
CA GLN A 189 8.29 7.28 22.76
C GLN A 189 7.43 6.05 23.10
N GLY A 190 8.03 4.86 23.00
CA GLY A 190 7.36 3.59 23.27
C GLY A 190 6.59 2.99 22.09
N GLU A 191 6.49 3.69 20.97
CA GLU A 191 6.03 3.08 19.72
C GLU A 191 7.14 2.22 19.10
N THR A 192 6.73 1.21 18.34
CA THR A 192 7.66 0.30 17.65
C THR A 192 7.14 0.00 16.25
N ALA A 193 7.98 -0.53 15.37
CA ALA A 193 7.59 -1.03 14.05
C ALA A 193 6.55 -2.18 14.09
N GLY A 194 6.25 -2.76 15.26
CA GLY A 194 5.35 -3.93 15.37
C GLY A 194 5.94 -5.21 14.75
N LYS A 195 7.22 -5.21 14.37
CA LYS A 195 7.92 -6.37 13.81
C LYS A 195 7.83 -7.54 14.80
N GLY A 196 7.28 -8.67 14.34
CA GLY A 196 7.13 -9.89 15.12
C GLY A 196 5.78 -10.09 15.84
N ALA A 197 4.93 -9.07 15.93
CA ALA A 197 3.66 -9.12 16.67
C ALA A 197 2.61 -10.12 16.13
N PHE A 198 2.87 -10.73 14.96
CA PHE A 198 2.02 -11.75 14.32
C PHE A 198 2.85 -12.85 13.66
N ALA A 199 4.04 -13.16 14.18
CA ALA A 199 4.94 -14.11 13.54
C ALA A 199 4.32 -15.51 13.38
N GLN A 200 3.48 -15.93 14.35
CA GLN A 200 2.80 -17.22 14.31
C GLN A 200 1.65 -17.21 13.31
N GLU A 201 0.81 -16.18 13.32
CA GLU A 201 -0.30 -16.01 12.39
C GLU A 201 0.20 -15.88 10.94
N ARG A 202 1.31 -15.16 10.71
CA ARG A 202 1.97 -15.09 9.40
C ARG A 202 2.46 -16.46 8.95
N LYS A 203 3.09 -17.24 9.84
CA LYS A 203 3.50 -18.62 9.52
C LYS A 203 2.30 -19.51 9.18
N GLN A 204 1.17 -19.35 9.87
CA GLN A 204 -0.06 -20.07 9.58
C GLN A 204 -0.65 -19.65 8.23
N LEU A 205 -0.70 -18.34 7.95
CA LEU A 205 -1.16 -17.80 6.67
C LEU A 205 -0.33 -18.36 5.51
N THR A 206 1.00 -18.31 5.58
CA THR A 206 1.87 -18.86 4.54
C THR A 206 1.63 -20.36 4.29
N LYS A 207 1.30 -21.13 5.33
CA LYS A 207 0.95 -22.54 5.17
C LYS A 207 -0.39 -22.71 4.45
N LEU A 208 -1.41 -21.94 4.85
CA LEU A 208 -2.72 -21.96 4.21
C LEU A 208 -2.63 -21.51 2.74
N GLU A 209 -1.86 -20.47 2.44
CA GLU A 209 -1.62 -19.99 1.08
C GLU A 209 -0.98 -21.05 0.18
N LYS A 210 -0.06 -21.87 0.71
CA LYS A 210 0.52 -22.99 -0.05
C LYS A 210 -0.53 -24.03 -0.41
N VAL A 211 -1.38 -24.40 0.54
CA VAL A 211 -2.46 -25.37 0.33
C VAL A 211 -3.47 -24.85 -0.70
N GLU A 212 -3.88 -23.58 -0.58
CA GLU A 212 -4.79 -22.94 -1.54
C GLU A 212 -4.17 -22.85 -2.94
N LYS A 213 -2.88 -22.49 -3.05
CA LYS A 213 -2.16 -22.46 -4.34
C LYS A 213 -2.07 -23.84 -4.99
N GLU A 214 -1.93 -24.90 -4.20
CA GLU A 214 -1.97 -26.28 -4.69
C GLU A 214 -3.38 -26.66 -5.18
N GLN A 215 -4.43 -26.27 -4.46
CA GLN A 215 -5.81 -26.50 -4.86
C GLN A 215 -6.20 -25.74 -6.13
N GLY A 216 -5.78 -24.48 -6.28
CA GLY A 216 -6.01 -23.70 -7.51
C GLY A 216 -5.30 -24.25 -8.75
N LYS A 217 -4.21 -25.02 -8.58
CA LYS A 217 -3.60 -25.77 -9.69
C LYS A 217 -4.45 -26.97 -10.13
N LEU A 218 -5.20 -27.55 -9.21
CA LEU A 218 -6.07 -28.71 -9.46
C LEU A 218 -7.42 -28.27 -10.05
N ASP A 219 -7.96 -27.13 -9.61
CA ASP A 219 -9.20 -26.54 -10.12
C ASP A 219 -8.93 -25.16 -10.74
N LYS A 220 -8.73 -25.16 -12.06
CA LYS A 220 -8.47 -23.94 -12.85
C LYS A 220 -9.69 -23.02 -12.99
N THR A 221 -10.87 -23.46 -12.57
CA THR A 221 -12.10 -22.65 -12.62
C THR A 221 -12.36 -21.89 -11.31
N ARG A 222 -11.56 -22.19 -10.28
CA ARG A 222 -11.69 -21.55 -8.96
C ARG A 222 -11.02 -20.17 -8.97
N GLU A 223 -11.83 -19.13 -8.94
CA GLU A 223 -11.37 -17.76 -8.67
C GLU A 223 -10.91 -17.64 -7.21
N VAL A 224 -9.63 -17.32 -7.00
CA VAL A 224 -9.06 -17.09 -5.66
C VAL A 224 -8.92 -15.59 -5.46
N CYS A 225 -9.81 -14.99 -4.68
CA CYS A 225 -9.79 -13.56 -4.39
C CYS A 225 -8.80 -13.26 -3.23
N VAL A 226 -7.97 -12.22 -3.36
CA VAL A 226 -6.96 -11.83 -2.35
C VAL A 226 -7.53 -11.57 -0.94
N PRO A 227 -8.72 -10.94 -0.76
CA PRO A 227 -9.41 -10.79 0.53
C PRO A 227 -9.79 -12.13 1.20
N GLN A 228 -9.90 -13.21 0.42
CA GLN A 228 -10.19 -14.54 0.95
C GLN A 228 -9.05 -15.04 1.86
N ARG A 229 -7.81 -14.58 1.65
CA ARG A 229 -6.62 -14.94 2.46
C ARG A 229 -6.65 -14.35 3.87
N LEU A 230 -7.15 -13.14 3.99
CA LEU A 230 -7.34 -12.44 5.27
C LEU A 230 -8.58 -12.95 6.01
N LEU A 231 -9.65 -13.25 5.26
CA LEU A 231 -10.83 -13.96 5.78
C LEU A 231 -10.51 -15.39 6.25
N LEU A 232 -9.57 -16.09 5.60
CA LEU A 232 -9.13 -17.44 6.01
C LEU A 232 -8.50 -17.41 7.42
N LEU A 233 -7.65 -16.43 7.72
CA LEU A 233 -7.12 -16.24 9.08
C LEU A 233 -8.24 -15.94 10.09
N ALA A 234 -9.20 -15.08 9.74
CA ALA A 234 -10.33 -14.76 10.61
C ALA A 234 -11.24 -15.99 10.86
N ARG A 235 -11.42 -16.86 9.86
CA ARG A 235 -12.23 -18.09 9.94
C ARG A 235 -11.56 -19.23 10.71
N HIS A 236 -10.22 -19.27 10.75
CA HIS A 236 -9.46 -20.31 11.44
C HIS A 236 -8.99 -19.92 12.85
N ALA A 237 -9.21 -18.67 13.27
CA ALA A 237 -8.83 -18.17 14.59
C ALA A 237 -9.96 -18.24 15.64
N SER A 238 -11.08 -18.90 15.33
CA SER A 238 -12.17 -19.25 16.27
C SER A 238 -11.96 -20.59 16.95
#